data_AF-A0A1F7MXS1-F1
#
_entry.id   AF-A0A1F7MXS1-F1
#
_cell.length_a   1.000
_cell.length_b   1.000
_cell.length_c   1.000
_cell.angle_alpha   90.00
_cell.angle_beta   90.00
_cell.angle_gamma   90.00
#
_symmetry.space_group_name_H-M   'P 1'
#
loop_
_entity.id
_entity.type
_entity.pdbx_description
1 polymer ?
#
loop_
_entity_poly.entity_id
_entity_poly.type
_entity_poly.pdbx_seq_one_letter_code
_entity_poly.pdbx_strand_id
1 'polypeptide(L)'
;MSRSYVAENDAARARLKAFVRGVSDGTMARAIGHGWTVGAALAHLAFWDRLWLAKFDEFERTGAVRIPPVEGFVNGMNDGMRPWWLSIAPGEVRHEVVAAAEAVDGKAESLPDGLVEAILSARPRTLVRAVHRRQHLDEIDRALAGSVDAQPHRKAPSDPYRPDLATGARPGPKSYLSTGW
;
A
#
# COMPACT_ATOMS: atom_id res chain seq x y z
N MET A 1 25.61 -8.89 -3.80
CA MET A 1 24.35 -8.96 -4.56
C MET A 1 24.19 -7.67 -5.39
N SER A 2 23.66 -7.68 -6.61
CA SER A 2 23.41 -6.42 -7.34
C SER A 2 22.15 -5.73 -6.80
N ARG A 3 22.26 -4.49 -6.31
CA ARG A 3 21.14 -3.69 -5.79
C ARG A 3 20.31 -3.07 -6.94
N SER A 4 19.90 -3.89 -7.90
CA SER A 4 19.18 -3.43 -9.11
C SER A 4 17.88 -2.69 -8.78
N TYR A 5 17.25 -3.02 -7.65
CA TYR A 5 16.04 -2.37 -7.16
C TYR A 5 16.24 -0.87 -6.89
N VAL A 6 17.47 -0.41 -6.62
CA VAL A 6 17.77 1.01 -6.38
C VAL A 6 17.49 1.83 -7.62
N ALA A 7 18.07 1.43 -8.77
CA ALA A 7 17.84 2.11 -10.03
C ALA A 7 16.36 2.07 -10.47
N GLU A 8 15.66 0.96 -10.19
CA GLU A 8 14.23 0.86 -10.47
C GLU A 8 13.39 1.81 -9.59
N ASN A 9 13.69 1.85 -8.29
CA ASN A 9 13.02 2.72 -7.33
C ASN A 9 13.27 4.19 -7.67
N ASP A 10 14.51 4.55 -8.06
CA ASP A 10 14.89 5.88 -8.53
C ASP A 10 14.09 6.31 -9.76
N ALA A 11 14.02 5.46 -10.78
CA ALA A 11 13.25 5.77 -11.99
C ALA A 11 11.75 5.97 -11.67
N ALA A 12 11.18 5.11 -10.82
CA ALA A 12 9.80 5.25 -10.40
C ALA A 12 9.57 6.50 -9.53
N ARG A 13 10.51 6.84 -8.64
CA ARG A 13 10.47 8.05 -7.80
C ARG A 13 10.58 9.31 -8.65
N ALA A 14 11.43 9.31 -9.68
CA ALA A 14 11.55 10.41 -10.63
C ALA A 14 10.23 10.62 -11.41
N ARG A 15 9.59 9.55 -11.90
CA ARG A 15 8.27 9.63 -12.55
C ARG A 15 7.21 10.19 -11.60
N LEU A 16 7.15 9.68 -10.36
CA LEU A 16 6.23 10.16 -9.34
C LEU A 16 6.41 11.67 -9.07
N LYS A 17 7.65 12.13 -8.89
CA LYS A 17 7.97 13.55 -8.72
C LYS A 17 7.51 14.39 -9.92
N ALA A 18 7.71 13.90 -11.15
CA ALA A 18 7.27 14.58 -12.35
C ALA A 18 5.74 14.70 -12.41
N PHE A 19 5.02 13.60 -12.12
CA PHE A 19 3.56 13.59 -12.03
C PHE A 19 3.07 14.60 -10.99
N VAL A 20 3.61 14.56 -9.77
CA VAL A 20 3.22 15.44 -8.66
C VAL A 20 3.46 16.93 -8.94
N ARG A 21 4.53 17.28 -9.66
CA ARG A 21 4.78 18.67 -10.07
C ARG A 21 3.76 19.20 -11.08
N GLY A 22 3.20 18.33 -11.91
CA GLY A 22 2.27 18.71 -12.99
C GLY A 22 0.79 18.60 -12.64
N VAL A 23 0.43 17.90 -11.56
CA VAL A 23 -0.97 17.63 -11.21
C VAL A 23 -1.62 18.80 -10.50
N SER A 24 -2.76 19.27 -11.02
CA SER A 24 -3.56 20.34 -10.40
C SER A 24 -4.43 19.82 -9.25
N ASP A 25 -4.88 20.71 -8.36
CA ASP A 25 -5.85 20.37 -7.31
C ASP A 25 -7.15 19.79 -7.88
N GLY A 26 -7.63 20.34 -9.00
CA GLY A 26 -8.83 19.82 -9.69
C GLY A 26 -8.62 18.40 -10.23
N THR A 27 -7.43 18.11 -10.78
CA THR A 27 -7.07 16.76 -11.21
C THR A 27 -6.96 15.81 -10.01
N MET A 28 -6.43 16.28 -8.88
CA MET A 28 -6.36 15.47 -7.66
C MET A 28 -7.73 15.13 -7.08
N ALA A 29 -8.70 16.03 -7.19
CA ALA A 29 -10.08 15.80 -6.77
C ALA A 29 -10.87 14.89 -7.73
N ARG A 30 -10.35 14.62 -8.95
CA ARG A 30 -11.04 13.80 -9.94
C ARG A 30 -11.20 12.36 -9.44
N ALA A 31 -12.43 11.86 -9.51
CA ALA A 31 -12.76 10.47 -9.22
C ALA A 31 -12.15 9.53 -10.28
N ILE A 32 -11.61 8.40 -9.82
CA ILE A 32 -11.00 7.36 -10.66
C ILE A 32 -11.68 5.99 -10.52
N GLY A 33 -12.85 5.96 -9.86
CA GLY A 33 -13.68 4.77 -9.66
C GLY A 33 -13.76 4.31 -8.21
N HIS A 34 -14.84 3.59 -7.86
CA HIS A 34 -15.03 2.94 -6.56
C HIS A 34 -14.77 3.81 -5.31
N GLY A 35 -15.12 5.09 -5.37
CA GLY A 35 -14.92 6.02 -4.25
C GLY A 35 -13.48 6.52 -4.07
N TRP A 36 -12.60 6.30 -5.05
CA TRP A 36 -11.25 6.84 -5.07
C TRP A 36 -11.15 8.10 -5.92
N THR A 37 -10.26 8.99 -5.50
CA THR A 37 -9.77 10.11 -6.30
C THR A 37 -8.29 9.92 -6.62
N VAL A 38 -7.76 10.69 -7.57
CA VAL A 38 -6.30 10.73 -7.82
C VAL A 38 -5.53 11.06 -6.54
N GLY A 39 -6.01 12.03 -5.76
CA GLY A 39 -5.39 12.41 -4.49
C GLY A 39 -5.39 11.27 -3.47
N ALA A 40 -6.51 10.55 -3.33
CA ALA A 40 -6.57 9.40 -2.43
C ALA A 40 -5.62 8.27 -2.86
N ALA A 41 -5.46 8.01 -4.17
CA ALA A 41 -4.52 7.02 -4.67
C ALA A 41 -3.05 7.41 -4.40
N LEU A 42 -2.70 8.70 -4.50
CA LEU A 42 -1.38 9.20 -4.12
C LEU A 42 -1.16 9.13 -2.60
N ALA A 43 -2.16 9.44 -1.78
CA ALA A 43 -2.08 9.30 -0.33
C ALA A 43 -1.91 7.82 0.10
N HIS A 44 -2.58 6.89 -0.58
CA HIS A 44 -2.36 5.46 -0.44
C HIS A 44 -0.90 5.07 -0.76
N LEU A 45 -0.33 5.58 -1.86
CA LEU A 45 1.09 5.34 -2.16
C LEU A 45 2.00 5.81 -1.02
N ALA A 46 1.77 7.02 -0.51
CA ALA A 46 2.53 7.59 0.58
C ALA A 46 2.44 6.73 1.85
N PHE A 47 1.23 6.32 2.23
CA PHE A 47 0.99 5.46 3.38
C PHE A 47 1.78 4.15 3.29
N TRP A 48 1.73 3.47 2.15
CA TRP A 48 2.45 2.20 1.98
C TRP A 48 3.96 2.39 2.01
N ASP A 49 4.49 3.50 1.48
CA ASP A 49 5.92 3.80 1.56
C ASP A 49 6.33 4.10 3.02
N ARG A 50 5.53 4.84 3.79
CA ARG A 50 5.76 5.04 5.24
C ARG A 50 5.68 3.75 6.04
N LEU A 51 4.72 2.88 5.74
CA LEU A 51 4.60 1.59 6.40
C LEU A 51 5.84 0.74 6.17
N TRP A 52 6.34 0.67 4.93
CA TRP A 52 7.55 -0.10 4.63
C TRP A 52 8.80 0.51 5.22
N LEU A 53 8.91 1.84 5.28
CA LEU A 53 9.97 2.53 6.02
C LEU A 53 9.99 2.08 7.49
N ALA A 54 8.85 2.13 8.18
CA ALA A 54 8.74 1.69 9.57
C ALA A 54 9.09 0.20 9.74
N LYS A 55 8.70 -0.66 8.79
CA LYS A 55 9.08 -2.07 8.80
C LYS A 55 10.57 -2.28 8.56
N PHE A 56 11.21 -1.49 7.71
CA PHE A 56 12.65 -1.58 7.48
C PHE A 56 13.43 -1.14 8.72
N ASP A 57 12.99 -0.10 9.42
CA ASP A 57 13.57 0.30 10.71
C ASP A 57 13.40 -0.81 11.76
N GLU A 58 12.23 -1.47 11.80
CA GLU A 58 12.01 -2.62 12.68
C GLU A 58 12.92 -3.81 12.34
N PHE A 59 13.07 -4.14 11.05
CA PHE A 59 13.90 -5.25 10.61
C PHE A 59 15.38 -5.00 10.91
N GLU A 60 15.86 -3.78 10.70
CA GLU A 60 17.22 -3.40 11.05
C GLU A 60 17.47 -3.47 12.55
N ARG A 61 16.56 -2.93 13.37
CA ARG A 61 16.67 -2.95 14.83
C ARG A 61 16.63 -4.38 15.40
N THR A 62 15.86 -5.28 14.79
CA THR A 62 15.65 -6.64 15.31
C THR A 62 16.51 -7.71 14.64
N GLY A 63 17.12 -7.39 13.49
CA GLY A 63 17.80 -8.36 12.64
C GLY A 63 16.87 -9.41 11.99
N ALA A 64 15.55 -9.22 12.06
CA ALA A 64 14.57 -10.24 11.66
C ALA A 64 13.52 -9.68 10.71
N VAL A 65 13.39 -10.31 9.53
CA VAL A 65 12.35 -9.99 8.55
C VAL A 65 11.06 -10.70 8.92
N ARG A 66 10.02 -9.93 9.27
CA ARG A 66 8.67 -10.42 9.56
C ARG A 66 7.66 -9.70 8.68
N ILE A 67 7.28 -10.34 7.58
CA ILE A 67 6.27 -9.83 6.65
C ILE A 67 4.87 -10.10 7.23
N PRO A 68 4.02 -9.07 7.39
CA PRO A 68 2.65 -9.26 7.86
C PRO A 68 1.83 -10.14 6.90
N PRO A 69 0.80 -10.85 7.38
CA PRO A 69 -0.15 -11.52 6.51
C PRO A 69 -0.83 -10.48 5.62
N VAL A 70 -0.85 -10.74 4.32
CA VAL A 70 -1.18 -9.74 3.30
C VAL A 70 -2.54 -9.92 2.66
N GLU A 71 -3.17 -11.07 2.83
CA GLU A 71 -4.48 -11.35 2.23
C GLU A 71 -5.58 -11.05 3.26
N GLY A 72 -6.65 -10.39 2.83
CA GLY A 72 -7.71 -9.85 3.69
C GLY A 72 -7.31 -8.58 4.45
N PHE A 73 -6.18 -8.60 5.17
CA PHE A 73 -5.73 -7.49 6.01
C PHE A 73 -5.38 -6.22 5.21
N VAL A 74 -4.70 -6.37 4.06
CA VAL A 74 -4.38 -5.24 3.16
C VAL A 74 -5.64 -4.55 2.66
N ASN A 75 -6.66 -5.31 2.26
CA ASN A 75 -7.92 -4.76 1.77
C ASN A 75 -8.66 -4.03 2.89
N GLY A 76 -8.75 -4.63 4.08
CA GLY A 76 -9.35 -4.00 5.25
C GLY A 76 -8.65 -2.69 5.64
N MET A 77 -7.30 -2.65 5.60
CA MET A 77 -6.55 -1.42 5.81
C MET A 77 -6.86 -0.36 4.76
N ASN A 78 -6.89 -0.73 3.47
CA ASN A 78 -7.19 0.22 2.41
C ASN A 78 -8.62 0.77 2.54
N ASP A 79 -9.60 -0.08 2.88
CA ASP A 79 -10.98 0.33 3.09
C ASP A 79 -11.12 1.23 4.32
N GLY A 80 -10.43 0.91 5.42
CA GLY A 80 -10.44 1.71 6.65
C GLY A 80 -9.71 3.05 6.52
N MET A 81 -8.64 3.11 5.73
CA MET A 81 -7.84 4.33 5.54
C MET A 81 -8.38 5.24 4.43
N ARG A 82 -9.19 4.72 3.49
CA ARG A 82 -9.71 5.53 2.36
C ARG A 82 -10.44 6.80 2.79
N PRO A 83 -11.35 6.80 3.80
CA PRO A 83 -11.98 8.03 4.27
C PRO A 83 -10.97 9.09 4.75
N TRP A 84 -9.88 8.65 5.39
CA TRP A 84 -8.80 9.53 5.83
C TRP A 84 -8.05 10.10 4.64
N TRP A 85 -7.67 9.27 3.66
CA TRP A 85 -6.98 9.73 2.45
C TRP A 85 -7.78 10.74 1.64
N LEU A 86 -9.10 10.58 1.58
CA LEU A 86 -10.00 11.53 0.92
C LEU A 86 -10.09 12.89 1.64
N SER A 87 -9.72 12.96 2.93
CA SER A 87 -9.79 14.18 3.73
C SER A 87 -8.52 15.04 3.69
N ILE A 88 -7.42 14.51 3.17
CA ILE A 88 -6.12 15.19 3.16
C ILE A 88 -6.12 16.28 2.08
N ALA A 89 -5.64 17.48 2.44
CA ALA A 89 -5.54 18.58 1.49
C ALA A 89 -4.58 18.24 0.33
N PRO A 90 -4.88 18.65 -0.92
CA PRO A 90 -4.04 18.30 -2.07
C PRO A 90 -2.55 18.67 -1.92
N GLY A 91 -2.26 19.82 -1.33
CA GLY A 91 -0.89 20.26 -1.05
C GLY A 91 -0.13 19.29 -0.14
N GLU A 92 -0.79 18.76 0.89
CA GLU A 92 -0.18 17.81 1.82
C GLU A 92 0.04 16.45 1.17
N VAL A 93 -0.90 15.95 0.36
CA VAL A 93 -0.70 14.70 -0.38
C VAL A 93 0.48 14.80 -1.33
N ARG A 94 0.63 15.92 -2.06
CA ARG A 94 1.77 16.13 -2.98
C ARG A 94 3.11 16.14 -2.24
N HIS A 95 3.17 16.82 -1.10
CA HIS A 95 4.36 16.83 -0.25
C HIS A 95 4.68 15.42 0.24
N GLU A 96 3.70 14.77 0.87
CA GLU A 96 3.88 13.53 1.61
C GLU A 96 4.20 12.34 0.70
N VAL A 97 3.58 12.25 -0.49
CA VAL A 97 3.86 11.14 -1.42
C VAL A 97 5.29 11.17 -1.96
N VAL A 98 5.89 12.36 -2.11
CA VAL A 98 7.30 12.50 -2.51
C VAL A 98 8.22 12.22 -1.32
N ALA A 99 7.93 12.82 -0.16
CA ALA A 99 8.75 12.66 1.04
C ALA A 99 8.80 11.20 1.52
N ALA A 100 7.66 10.50 1.49
CA ALA A 100 7.58 9.07 1.82
C ALA A 100 8.41 8.23 0.85
N ALA A 101 8.32 8.51 -0.45
CA ALA A 101 9.08 7.78 -1.47
C ALA A 101 10.59 7.97 -1.33
N GLU A 102 11.05 9.19 -1.06
CA GLU A 102 12.47 9.48 -0.81
C GLU A 102 12.97 8.78 0.46
N ALA A 103 12.21 8.85 1.55
CA ALA A 103 12.61 8.27 2.82
C ALA A 103 12.72 6.75 2.77
N VAL A 104 11.73 6.07 2.18
CA VAL A 104 11.75 4.60 2.09
C VAL A 104 12.84 4.09 1.14
N ASP A 105 13.12 4.82 0.06
CA ASP A 105 14.17 4.44 -0.90
C ASP A 105 15.55 4.62 -0.28
N GLY A 106 15.80 5.76 0.39
CA GLY A 106 17.03 5.99 1.13
C GLY A 106 17.26 4.93 2.22
N LYS A 107 16.20 4.51 2.93
CA LYS A 107 16.30 3.41 3.87
C LYS A 107 16.61 2.08 3.18
N ALA A 108 15.92 1.76 2.09
CA ALA A 108 16.14 0.53 1.33
C ALA A 108 17.58 0.43 0.78
N GLU A 109 18.17 1.56 0.43
CA GLU A 109 19.57 1.67 0.02
C GLU A 109 20.54 1.47 1.18
N SER A 110 20.19 1.90 2.40
CA SER A 110 21.08 1.78 3.57
C SER A 110 21.02 0.43 4.28
N LEU A 111 20.01 -0.41 4.00
CA LEU A 111 19.83 -1.69 4.69
C LEU A 111 21.05 -2.62 4.51
N PRO A 112 21.46 -3.38 5.54
CA PRO A 112 22.48 -4.43 5.43
C PRO A 112 22.12 -5.51 4.39
N ASP A 113 23.13 -6.05 3.70
CA ASP A 113 22.94 -7.03 2.61
C ASP A 113 22.13 -8.26 3.05
N GLY A 114 22.39 -8.80 4.25
CA GLY A 114 21.65 -9.96 4.76
C GLY A 114 20.15 -9.68 4.96
N LEU A 115 19.78 -8.44 5.32
CA LEU A 115 18.37 -8.04 5.39
C LEU A 115 17.78 -7.83 4.00
N VAL A 116 18.53 -7.23 3.08
CA VAL A 116 18.12 -7.08 1.68
C VAL A 116 17.79 -8.45 1.08
N GLU A 117 18.67 -9.44 1.25
CA GLU A 117 18.47 -10.81 0.78
C GLU A 117 17.23 -11.43 1.41
N ALA A 118 17.08 -11.36 2.74
CA ALA A 118 15.92 -11.91 3.44
C ALA A 118 14.59 -11.26 3.01
N ILE A 119 14.57 -9.94 2.79
CA ILE A 119 13.38 -9.23 2.31
C ILE A 119 13.04 -9.64 0.88
N LEU A 120 14.04 -9.71 -0.01
CA LEU A 120 13.84 -10.12 -1.40
C LEU A 120 13.35 -11.57 -1.49
N SER A 121 13.86 -12.48 -0.66
CA SER A 121 13.37 -13.86 -0.61
C SER A 121 11.95 -13.97 -0.07
N ALA A 122 11.59 -13.15 0.93
CA ALA A 122 10.27 -13.23 1.56
C ALA A 122 9.17 -12.55 0.72
N ARG A 123 9.43 -11.32 0.23
CA ARG A 123 8.45 -10.53 -0.53
C ARG A 123 9.12 -9.38 -1.30
N PRO A 124 9.60 -9.59 -2.54
CA PRO A 124 10.34 -8.58 -3.30
C PRO A 124 9.64 -7.23 -3.43
N ARG A 125 8.31 -7.21 -3.60
CA ARG A 125 7.51 -6.00 -3.79
C ARG A 125 7.59 -5.00 -2.62
N THR A 126 8.05 -5.43 -1.44
CA THR A 126 8.23 -4.54 -0.30
C THR A 126 9.48 -3.67 -0.45
N LEU A 127 10.57 -4.23 -1.00
CA LEU A 127 11.83 -3.54 -1.27
C LEU A 127 11.84 -2.86 -2.65
N VAL A 128 11.31 -3.55 -3.66
CA VAL A 128 11.16 -3.01 -5.03
C VAL A 128 9.91 -2.14 -5.11
N ARG A 129 9.95 -0.98 -4.45
CA ARG A 129 8.86 0.02 -4.38
C ARG A 129 8.36 0.45 -5.75
N ALA A 130 9.25 0.44 -6.76
CA ALA A 130 8.92 0.73 -8.14
C ALA A 130 7.72 -0.05 -8.68
N VAL A 131 7.54 -1.32 -8.27
CA VAL A 131 6.39 -2.14 -8.70
C VAL A 131 5.08 -1.51 -8.25
N HIS A 132 5.00 -1.09 -6.98
CA HIS A 132 3.79 -0.49 -6.43
C HIS A 132 3.50 0.89 -7.04
N ARG A 133 4.53 1.72 -7.16
CA ARG A 133 4.40 3.09 -7.69
C ARG A 133 4.01 3.08 -9.17
N ARG A 134 4.68 2.27 -10.01
CA ARG A 134 4.34 2.17 -11.44
C ARG A 134 2.90 1.74 -11.64
N GLN A 135 2.47 0.70 -10.94
CA GLN A 135 1.10 0.19 -11.06
C GLN A 135 0.04 1.27 -10.78
N HIS A 136 0.17 2.01 -9.68
CA HIS A 136 -0.84 3.03 -9.34
C HIS A 136 -0.73 4.29 -10.20
N LEU A 137 0.47 4.68 -10.64
CA LEU A 137 0.61 5.76 -11.62
C LEU A 137 -0.02 5.38 -12.97
N ASP A 138 0.15 4.13 -13.42
CA ASP A 138 -0.48 3.63 -14.65
C ASP A 138 -2.01 3.55 -14.54
N GLU A 139 -2.54 3.18 -13.38
CA GLU A 139 -3.98 3.23 -13.09
C GLU A 139 -4.54 4.66 -13.13
N ILE A 140 -3.83 5.60 -12.53
CA ILE A 140 -4.18 7.03 -12.56
C ILE A 140 -4.15 7.55 -14.00
N ASP A 141 -3.08 7.29 -14.74
CA ASP A 141 -2.93 7.75 -16.13
C ASP A 141 -4.05 7.21 -17.03
N ARG A 142 -4.41 5.93 -16.89
CA ARG A 142 -5.54 5.33 -17.62
C ARG A 142 -6.88 5.97 -17.27
N ALA A 143 -7.14 6.18 -15.98
CA ALA A 143 -8.38 6.83 -15.52
C ALA A 143 -8.47 8.28 -16.02
N LEU A 144 -7.34 9.00 -16.05
CA LEU A 144 -7.28 10.37 -16.55
C LEU A 144 -7.52 10.45 -18.06
N ALA A 145 -7.02 9.47 -18.83
CA ALA A 145 -7.22 9.34 -20.28
C ALA A 145 -8.66 8.94 -20.69
N GLY A 146 -9.58 8.72 -19.73
CA GLY A 146 -10.97 8.36 -20.03
C GLY A 146 -11.16 6.89 -20.41
N SER A 147 -10.17 6.03 -20.16
CA SER A 147 -10.31 4.58 -20.26
C SER A 147 -10.88 4.06 -18.93
N VAL A 148 -12.17 3.71 -18.90
CA VAL A 148 -12.93 3.40 -17.67
C VAL A 148 -12.39 2.16 -16.91
N ASP A 149 -12.59 2.20 -15.59
CA ASP A 149 -12.31 1.22 -14.52
C ASP A 149 -10.83 0.94 -14.17
N ALA A 150 -10.21 1.90 -13.46
CA ALA A 150 -9.01 1.64 -12.67
C ALA A 150 -9.39 0.87 -11.39
N GLN A 151 -9.23 -0.45 -11.42
CA GLN A 151 -9.28 -1.27 -10.21
C GLN A 151 -7.87 -1.42 -9.63
N PRO A 152 -7.53 -0.80 -8.48
CA PRO A 152 -6.42 -1.26 -7.66
C PRO A 152 -6.85 -2.59 -7.02
N HIS A 153 -6.55 -3.70 -7.70
CA HIS A 153 -6.66 -5.10 -7.28
C HIS A 153 -7.64 -5.43 -6.14
N ARG A 154 -8.89 -5.75 -6.47
CA ARG A 154 -9.58 -6.86 -5.79
C ARG A 154 -9.33 -8.10 -6.62
N LYS A 155 -8.45 -9.01 -6.18
CA LYS A 155 -8.70 -10.42 -6.50
C LYS A 155 -10.01 -10.79 -5.82
N ALA A 156 -10.95 -11.34 -6.57
CA ALA A 156 -12.13 -11.97 -5.98
C ALA A 156 -11.67 -12.93 -4.87
N PRO A 157 -12.35 -13.01 -3.71
CA PRO A 157 -12.05 -14.05 -2.76
C PRO A 157 -12.28 -15.39 -3.48
N SER A 158 -11.21 -16.15 -3.71
CA SER A 158 -11.35 -17.58 -3.91
C SER A 158 -11.69 -18.16 -2.54
N ASP A 159 -12.98 -18.12 -2.21
CA ASP A 159 -13.52 -18.85 -1.07
C ASP A 159 -13.60 -20.33 -1.47
N PRO A 160 -12.87 -21.20 -0.75
CA PRO A 160 -13.58 -22.29 -0.12
C PRO A 160 -13.02 -22.56 1.27
N TYR A 161 -13.41 -21.74 2.24
CA TYR A 161 -13.42 -22.19 3.63
C TYR A 161 -14.87 -22.53 4.02
N ARG A 162 -15.23 -23.79 3.80
CA ARG A 162 -16.35 -24.43 4.48
C ARG A 162 -15.82 -25.04 5.77
N PRO A 163 -16.21 -24.55 6.97
CA PRO A 163 -16.11 -25.37 8.15
C PRO A 163 -17.24 -26.40 8.09
N ASP A 164 -16.84 -27.63 7.81
CA ASP A 164 -17.47 -28.87 8.21
C ASP A 164 -18.05 -28.80 9.63
N LEU A 165 -19.34 -28.44 9.72
CA LEU A 165 -20.14 -28.64 10.93
C LEU A 165 -20.87 -29.99 10.83
N ALA A 166 -20.16 -31.04 11.24
CA ALA A 166 -20.79 -32.26 11.71
C ALA A 166 -20.11 -32.69 13.01
N THR A 167 -20.69 -32.26 14.13
CA THR A 167 -21.00 -33.11 15.30
C THR A 167 -21.72 -32.26 16.33
N GLY A 168 -22.88 -32.75 16.76
CA GLY A 168 -23.85 -31.98 17.52
C GLY A 168 -23.47 -31.75 18.98
N ALA A 169 -23.90 -30.61 19.50
CA ALA A 169 -24.56 -30.46 20.79
C ALA A 169 -25.04 -29.01 20.93
N ARG A 170 -26.34 -28.78 21.14
CA ARG A 170 -26.83 -27.54 21.77
C ARG A 170 -26.70 -27.73 23.29
N PRO A 171 -26.28 -26.70 24.03
CA PRO A 171 -27.28 -25.90 24.78
C PRO A 171 -26.91 -24.39 24.80
N GLY A 172 -27.83 -23.47 24.57
CA GLY A 172 -28.73 -22.88 25.59
C GLY A 172 -28.48 -21.34 25.62
N PRO A 173 -29.48 -20.48 25.87
CA PRO A 173 -29.35 -19.05 25.62
C PRO A 173 -28.79 -18.33 26.86
N LYS A 174 -27.72 -17.53 26.72
CA LYS A 174 -27.37 -16.50 27.71
C LYS A 174 -26.80 -15.23 27.07
N SER A 175 -27.54 -14.15 27.34
CA SER A 175 -27.08 -12.80 27.71
C SER A 175 -26.29 -11.96 26.71
N TYR A 176 -26.98 -10.94 26.20
CA TYR A 176 -26.38 -9.64 25.86
C TYR A 176 -25.68 -9.06 27.10
N LEU A 177 -24.47 -8.51 26.92
CA LEU A 177 -23.98 -7.25 27.50
C LEU A 177 -22.47 -7.07 27.23
N SER A 178 -22.16 -5.98 26.51
CA SER A 178 -21.09 -4.98 26.72
C SER A 178 -19.59 -5.34 26.80
N THR A 179 -18.80 -4.32 26.38
CA THR A 179 -17.34 -4.12 26.40
C THR A 179 -16.60 -4.73 25.21
N GLY A 180 -15.73 -4.04 24.48
CA GLY A 180 -15.03 -2.78 24.69
C GLY A 180 -13.68 -2.90 23.96
N TRP A 181 -13.39 -1.94 23.08
CA TRP A 181 -12.28 -1.87 22.09
C TRP A 181 -12.52 -2.58 20.76
#